data_AF-A0A7S2VD24-F1
#
_entry.id   AF-A0A7S2VD24-F1
#
_cell.length_a   1.000
_cell.length_b   1.000
_cell.length_c   1.000
_cell.angle_alpha   90.00
_cell.angle_beta   90.00
_cell.angle_gamma   90.00
#
_symmetry.space_group_name_H-M   'P 1'
#
loop_
_entity.id
_entity.type
_entity.pdbx_description
1 polymer ?
#
loop_
_entity_poly.entity_id
_entity_poly.type
_entity_poly.pdbx_seq_one_letter_code
_entity_poly.pdbx_strand_id
1 'polypeptide(L)'
;TDPNTIVVYIHTKGSLHAKIENHRWRSVLTEASLKDSCILSLGEKCNACGLQFYPIWIPMFPGNMFTATCGYVRQLMSLEKHGQKMQDIVTTVRSKRHVWQTKAYAWQKDSLGIDRWSREAWIASHPSIRPCDLAQNVTFIAPYVDFNRIMELVNATKAEPAPRIAPDQGEWYRRKIEEVQNAAKQPALQRPHEYFLLPGTLYRFYSLYGRFPPHDSWIWKWFPHGMEWRLKVEEMINDATTRQERLEDVLW
;
A
#
# COMPACT_ATOMS: atom_id res chain seq x y z
N THR A 1 -15.04 8.95 20.44
CA THR A 1 -14.37 7.62 20.54
C THR A 1 -12.92 7.81 20.91
N ASP A 2 -12.36 6.95 21.73
CA ASP A 2 -10.93 7.00 22.10
C ASP A 2 -10.04 6.71 20.87
N PRO A 3 -8.96 7.49 20.59
CA PRO A 3 -7.98 7.16 19.55
C PRO A 3 -7.39 5.74 19.64
N ASN A 4 -7.33 5.16 20.84
CA ASN A 4 -6.84 3.81 21.10
C ASN A 4 -7.91 2.73 20.92
N THR A 5 -9.16 3.10 20.65
CA THR A 5 -10.20 2.13 20.30
C THR A 5 -9.77 1.38 19.05
N ILE A 6 -9.87 0.05 19.09
CA ILE A 6 -9.57 -0.83 17.96
C ILE A 6 -10.81 -0.97 17.10
N VAL A 7 -10.64 -0.84 15.79
CA VAL A 7 -11.69 -1.00 14.79
C VAL A 7 -11.31 -2.17 13.91
N VAL A 8 -12.23 -3.12 13.76
CA VAL A 8 -12.09 -4.23 12.82
C VAL A 8 -13.01 -3.99 11.64
N TYR A 9 -12.48 -4.14 10.43
CA TYR A 9 -13.24 -4.08 9.19
C TYR A 9 -13.20 -5.43 8.49
N ILE A 10 -14.38 -6.03 8.30
CA ILE A 10 -14.56 -7.31 7.60
C ILE A 10 -15.45 -7.07 6.39
N HIS A 11 -14.94 -7.35 5.19
CA HIS A 11 -15.66 -7.19 3.93
C HIS A 11 -16.21 -8.52 3.43
N THR A 12 -17.41 -8.56 2.86
CA THR A 12 -18.01 -9.80 2.33
C THR A 12 -17.43 -10.22 0.96
N LYS A 13 -16.12 -10.01 0.70
CA LYS A 13 -15.51 -10.17 -0.65
C LYS A 13 -15.76 -11.59 -1.19
N GLY A 14 -16.21 -11.68 -2.44
CA GLY A 14 -16.49 -12.96 -3.10
C GLY A 14 -17.75 -13.68 -2.63
N SER A 15 -18.66 -13.02 -1.91
CA SER A 15 -19.97 -13.60 -1.54
C SER A 15 -20.91 -13.77 -2.73
N LEU A 16 -20.79 -12.93 -3.77
CA LEU A 16 -21.62 -12.97 -4.98
C LEU A 16 -21.15 -14.03 -6.02
N HIS A 17 -19.97 -14.60 -5.82
CA HIS A 17 -19.39 -15.67 -6.66
C HIS A 17 -18.87 -16.78 -5.75
N ALA A 18 -19.78 -17.45 -5.04
CA ALA A 18 -19.44 -18.46 -4.05
C ALA A 18 -18.67 -19.63 -4.71
N LYS A 19 -17.42 -19.81 -4.27
CA LYS A 19 -16.55 -20.95 -4.58
C LYS A 19 -15.80 -21.31 -3.30
N ILE A 20 -15.41 -22.58 -3.15
CA ILE A 20 -14.77 -23.09 -1.93
C ILE A 20 -13.50 -22.29 -1.58
N GLU A 21 -12.74 -21.87 -2.58
CA GLU A 21 -11.53 -21.06 -2.44
C GLU A 21 -11.85 -19.68 -1.86
N ASN A 22 -12.96 -19.07 -2.29
CA ASN A 22 -13.41 -17.78 -1.74
C ASN A 22 -13.84 -17.91 -0.28
N HIS A 23 -14.46 -19.03 0.11
CA HIS A 23 -14.77 -19.31 1.51
C HIS A 23 -13.50 -19.46 2.35
N ARG A 24 -12.52 -20.23 1.86
CA ARG A 24 -11.24 -20.42 2.55
C ARG A 24 -10.47 -19.11 2.71
N TRP A 25 -10.37 -18.30 1.65
CA TRP A 25 -9.78 -16.96 1.72
C TRP A 25 -10.46 -16.08 2.76
N ARG A 26 -11.80 -16.01 2.74
CA ARG A 26 -12.53 -15.22 3.74
C ARG A 26 -12.26 -15.70 5.16
N SER A 27 -12.24 -17.01 5.39
CA SER A 27 -11.97 -17.57 6.70
C SER A 27 -10.60 -17.13 7.22
N VAL A 28 -9.57 -17.28 6.38
CA VAL A 28 -8.20 -16.92 6.74
C VAL A 28 -8.04 -15.42 6.98
N LEU A 29 -8.59 -14.59 6.09
CA LEU A 29 -8.49 -13.13 6.21
C LEU A 29 -9.26 -12.60 7.42
N THR A 30 -10.40 -13.22 7.75
CA THR A 30 -11.19 -12.88 8.95
C THR A 30 -10.42 -13.28 10.20
N GLU A 31 -9.90 -14.52 10.27
CA GLU A 31 -9.08 -15.00 11.39
C GLU A 31 -7.88 -14.09 11.62
N ALA A 32 -7.14 -13.75 10.56
CA ALA A 32 -5.99 -12.86 10.65
C ALA A 32 -6.36 -11.47 11.20
N SER A 33 -7.49 -10.91 10.76
CA SER A 33 -7.95 -9.58 11.19
C SER A 33 -8.44 -9.55 12.64
N LEU A 34 -8.88 -10.69 13.17
CA LEU A 34 -9.36 -10.86 14.54
C LEU A 34 -8.30 -11.40 15.50
N LYS A 35 -7.11 -11.76 15.00
CA LYS A 35 -6.06 -12.38 15.81
C LYS A 35 -5.59 -11.44 16.92
N ASP A 36 -5.50 -11.95 18.15
CA ASP A 36 -4.99 -11.20 19.30
C ASP A 36 -3.62 -10.58 19.03
N SER A 37 -2.72 -11.31 18.35
CA SER A 37 -1.40 -10.77 18.00
C SER A 37 -1.47 -9.54 17.09
N CYS A 38 -2.45 -9.46 16.18
CA CYS A 38 -2.71 -8.25 15.40
C CYS A 38 -3.24 -7.14 16.30
N ILE A 39 -4.26 -7.41 17.12
CA ILE A 39 -4.90 -6.40 17.99
C ILE A 39 -3.89 -5.81 18.98
N LEU A 40 -3.10 -6.65 19.64
CA LEU A 40 -2.10 -6.26 20.63
C LEU A 40 -0.89 -5.53 20.02
N SER A 41 -0.66 -5.65 18.71
CA SER A 41 0.41 -4.93 18.02
C SER A 41 0.05 -3.46 17.69
N LEU A 42 -1.23 -3.11 17.77
CA LEU A 42 -1.73 -1.78 17.41
C LEU A 42 -1.39 -0.73 18.48
N GLY A 43 -1.05 0.48 18.03
CA GLY A 43 -0.61 1.59 18.87
C GLY A 43 0.91 1.72 18.88
N GLU A 44 1.58 0.78 19.56
CA GLU A 44 3.04 0.80 19.74
C GLU A 44 3.78 0.49 18.43
N LYS A 45 3.52 -0.67 17.81
CA LYS A 45 4.25 -1.13 16.62
C LYS A 45 3.62 -0.62 15.32
N CYS A 46 2.30 -0.72 15.21
CA CYS A 46 1.58 -0.42 13.97
C CYS A 46 0.24 0.27 14.22
N ASN A 47 -0.40 0.75 13.16
CA ASN A 47 -1.73 1.35 13.22
C ASN A 47 -2.77 0.67 12.32
N ALA A 48 -2.34 -0.32 11.54
CA ALA A 48 -3.21 -1.28 10.85
C ALA A 48 -2.54 -2.66 10.80
N CYS A 49 -3.33 -3.73 10.84
CA CYS A 49 -2.85 -5.10 10.79
C CYS A 49 -3.82 -6.01 10.02
N GLY A 50 -3.28 -7.03 9.36
CA GLY A 50 -4.08 -8.02 8.64
C GLY A 50 -3.24 -9.24 8.26
N LEU A 51 -3.74 -10.07 7.35
CA LEU A 51 -3.04 -11.28 6.91
C LEU A 51 -1.67 -10.96 6.30
N GLN A 52 -1.66 -10.09 5.29
CA GLN A 52 -0.48 -9.68 4.54
C GLN A 52 -0.65 -8.24 4.06
N PHE A 53 0.38 -7.41 4.21
CA PHE A 53 0.39 -6.07 3.64
C PHE A 53 1.03 -6.08 2.24
N TYR A 54 0.33 -5.52 1.27
CA TYR A 54 0.80 -5.43 -0.13
C TYR A 54 1.24 -3.99 -0.36
N PRO A 55 2.54 -3.70 -0.50
CA PRO A 55 3.05 -2.34 -0.66
C PRO A 55 2.92 -1.78 -2.09
N ILE A 56 2.71 -2.64 -3.10
CA ILE A 56 2.53 -2.27 -4.51
C ILE A 56 1.41 -3.11 -5.14
N TRP A 57 0.80 -2.71 -6.25
CA TRP A 57 0.86 -1.45 -7.03
C TRP A 57 0.11 -0.27 -6.37
N ILE A 58 -0.77 -0.60 -5.42
CA ILE A 58 -1.43 0.30 -4.47
C ILE A 58 -1.30 -0.37 -3.10
N PRO A 59 -0.85 0.36 -2.07
CA PRO A 59 -0.82 -0.17 -0.71
C PRO A 59 -2.20 -0.71 -0.29
N MET A 60 -2.27 -1.96 0.17
CA MET A 60 -3.54 -2.57 0.62
C MET A 60 -3.35 -3.78 1.54
N PHE A 61 -4.44 -4.18 2.20
CA PHE A 61 -4.61 -5.51 2.77
C PHE A 61 -5.57 -6.32 1.88
N PRO A 62 -5.19 -7.53 1.43
CA PRO A 62 -6.04 -8.37 0.60
C PRO A 62 -7.42 -8.59 1.24
N GLY A 63 -8.43 -8.67 0.39
CA GLY A 63 -9.81 -8.84 0.85
C GLY A 63 -10.47 -7.59 1.42
N ASN A 64 -9.72 -6.49 1.58
CA ASN A 64 -10.15 -5.33 2.35
C ASN A 64 -10.60 -5.76 3.76
N MET A 65 -9.79 -6.58 4.43
CA MET A 65 -10.02 -7.04 5.79
C MET A 65 -8.81 -6.70 6.64
N PHE A 66 -9.03 -5.99 7.74
CA PHE A 66 -7.96 -5.53 8.62
C PHE A 66 -8.52 -5.13 9.98
N THR A 67 -7.61 -4.96 10.94
CA THR A 67 -7.84 -4.25 12.19
C THR A 67 -6.95 -3.02 12.26
N ALA A 68 -7.43 -1.93 12.86
CA ALA A 68 -6.72 -0.65 12.90
C ALA A 68 -7.06 0.17 14.14
N THR A 69 -6.21 1.14 14.48
CA THR A 69 -6.54 2.10 15.54
C THR A 69 -7.53 3.14 15.03
N CYS A 70 -8.51 3.53 15.87
CA CYS A 70 -9.46 4.59 15.55
C CYS A 70 -8.75 5.91 15.24
N GLY A 71 -7.65 6.21 15.95
CA GLY A 71 -6.81 7.39 15.70
C GLY A 71 -6.21 7.42 14.30
N TYR A 72 -5.88 6.26 13.71
CA TYR A 72 -5.44 6.20 12.32
C TYR A 72 -6.60 6.33 11.34
N VAL A 73 -7.68 5.57 11.55
CA VAL A 73 -8.87 5.61 10.68
C VAL A 73 -9.45 7.03 10.55
N ARG A 74 -9.40 7.84 11.60
CA ARG A 74 -9.84 9.26 11.58
C ARG A 74 -9.05 10.17 10.66
N GLN A 75 -7.82 9.81 10.32
CA GLN A 75 -6.99 10.59 9.41
C GLN A 75 -7.36 10.30 7.95
N LEU A 76 -8.03 9.17 7.70
CA LEU A 76 -8.48 8.79 6.38
C LEU A 76 -9.66 9.67 5.98
N MET A 77 -9.65 10.11 4.72
CA MET A 77 -10.85 10.75 4.16
C MET A 77 -11.99 9.72 4.03
N SER A 78 -13.23 10.19 3.87
CA SER A 78 -14.34 9.29 3.63
C SER A 78 -14.11 8.42 2.39
N LEU A 79 -14.68 7.21 2.38
CA LEU A 79 -14.55 6.27 1.25
C LEU A 79 -14.99 6.88 -0.09
N GLU A 80 -16.07 7.67 -0.08
CA GLU A 80 -16.57 8.37 -1.26
C GLU A 80 -15.55 9.38 -1.78
N LYS A 81 -15.04 10.25 -0.91
CA LYS A 81 -14.04 11.26 -1.27
C LYS A 81 -12.74 10.62 -1.73
N HIS A 82 -12.32 9.51 -1.11
CA HIS A 82 -11.18 8.73 -1.54
C HIS A 82 -11.36 8.20 -2.97
N GLY A 83 -12.52 7.59 -3.26
CA GLY A 83 -12.83 7.09 -4.60
C GLY A 83 -12.80 8.18 -5.67
N GLN A 84 -13.41 9.33 -5.39
CA GLN A 84 -13.41 10.49 -6.29
C GLN A 84 -11.97 11.00 -6.54
N LYS A 85 -11.21 11.27 -5.47
CA LYS A 85 -9.84 11.77 -5.62
C LYS A 85 -8.91 10.79 -6.34
N MET A 86 -9.05 9.49 -6.09
CA MET A 86 -8.27 8.48 -6.82
C MET A 86 -8.58 8.51 -8.32
N GLN A 87 -9.84 8.75 -8.70
CA GLN A 87 -10.22 8.92 -10.09
C GLN A 87 -9.56 10.17 -10.71
N ASP A 88 -9.52 11.28 -9.98
CA ASP A 88 -8.87 12.53 -10.42
C ASP A 88 -7.36 12.35 -10.61
N ILE A 89 -6.69 11.75 -9.61
CA ILE A 89 -5.26 11.41 -9.63
C ILE A 89 -4.92 10.61 -10.90
N VAL A 90 -5.69 9.57 -11.19
CA VAL A 90 -5.47 8.70 -12.36
C VAL A 90 -5.71 9.45 -13.67
N THR A 91 -6.71 10.33 -13.73
CA THR A 91 -6.94 11.21 -14.87
C THR A 91 -5.75 12.14 -15.11
N THR A 92 -5.20 12.75 -14.06
CA THR A 92 -4.04 13.64 -14.16
C THR A 92 -2.77 12.90 -14.60
N VAL A 93 -2.52 11.71 -14.05
CA VAL A 93 -1.39 10.86 -14.45
C VAL A 93 -1.53 10.47 -15.93
N ARG A 94 -2.76 10.16 -16.36
CA ARG A 94 -3.04 9.85 -17.76
C ARG A 94 -2.85 11.04 -18.69
N SER A 95 -3.11 12.27 -18.26
CA SER A 95 -2.89 13.46 -19.09
C SER A 95 -1.40 13.86 -19.16
N LYS A 96 -0.63 13.56 -18.12
CA LYS A 96 0.80 13.87 -18.03
C LYS A 96 1.68 12.65 -18.36
N ARG A 97 1.47 11.98 -19.51
CA ARG A 97 2.27 10.79 -19.92
C ARG A 97 3.74 11.07 -20.23
N HIS A 98 4.10 12.33 -20.49
CA HIS A 98 5.49 12.73 -20.66
C HIS A 98 6.25 12.69 -19.31
N VAL A 99 5.52 12.81 -18.21
CA VAL A 99 6.02 12.71 -16.83
C VAL A 99 6.00 11.25 -16.36
N TRP A 100 4.84 10.60 -16.49
CA TRP A 100 4.57 9.32 -15.83
C TRP A 100 4.77 8.14 -16.76
N GLN A 101 5.58 7.19 -16.31
CA GLN A 101 5.60 5.82 -16.79
C GLN A 101 4.61 4.95 -16.03
N THR A 102 4.08 3.95 -16.74
CA THR A 102 3.08 3.01 -16.23
C THR A 102 3.40 1.61 -16.74
N LYS A 103 4.70 1.26 -16.77
CA LYS A 103 5.21 0.03 -17.39
C LYS A 103 5.20 -1.14 -16.41
N ALA A 104 5.33 -0.85 -15.12
CA ALA A 104 5.38 -1.87 -14.07
C ALA A 104 4.13 -2.76 -14.03
N TYR A 105 2.96 -2.16 -14.25
CA TYR A 105 1.67 -2.85 -14.19
C TYR A 105 0.72 -2.41 -15.30
N ALA A 106 -0.26 -3.25 -15.60
CA ALA A 106 -1.27 -2.94 -16.59
C ALA A 106 -2.12 -1.74 -16.13
N TRP A 107 -2.48 -0.87 -17.06
CA TRP A 107 -3.37 0.27 -16.80
C TRP A 107 -4.83 -0.20 -16.64
N GLN A 108 -5.11 -0.90 -15.55
CA GLN A 108 -6.40 -1.51 -15.23
C GLN A 108 -6.95 -0.96 -13.92
N LYS A 109 -8.28 -0.98 -13.76
CA LYS A 109 -8.96 -0.34 -12.61
C LYS A 109 -8.48 -0.87 -11.26
N ASP A 110 -8.14 -2.14 -11.18
CA ASP A 110 -7.58 -2.81 -10.00
C ASP A 110 -6.16 -2.33 -9.68
N SER A 111 -5.30 -2.26 -10.70
CA SER A 111 -3.93 -1.74 -10.64
C SER A 111 -3.88 -0.27 -10.27
N LEU A 112 -4.91 0.49 -10.65
CA LEU A 112 -5.03 1.92 -10.38
C LEU A 112 -5.72 2.24 -9.05
N GLY A 113 -6.37 1.27 -8.41
CA GLY A 113 -7.13 1.49 -7.18
C GLY A 113 -8.30 2.46 -7.36
N ILE A 114 -9.03 2.35 -8.48
CA ILE A 114 -10.20 3.19 -8.79
C ILE A 114 -11.47 2.35 -8.82
N ASP A 115 -12.63 3.00 -8.99
CA ASP A 115 -13.94 2.32 -9.03
C ASP A 115 -14.13 1.46 -7.76
N ARG A 116 -14.67 0.24 -7.87
CA ARG A 116 -14.82 -0.69 -6.74
C ARG A 116 -13.51 -1.02 -6.00
N TRP A 117 -12.36 -0.90 -6.67
CA TRP A 117 -11.05 -1.22 -6.07
C TRP A 117 -10.46 -0.08 -5.24
N SER A 118 -11.01 1.13 -5.34
CA SER A 118 -10.63 2.25 -4.47
C SER A 118 -10.81 1.93 -2.99
N ARG A 119 -11.76 1.05 -2.66
CA ARG A 119 -12.00 0.61 -1.28
C ARG A 119 -10.87 -0.29 -0.76
N GLU A 120 -10.19 -1.03 -1.63
CA GLU A 120 -9.08 -1.93 -1.24
C GLU A 120 -7.84 -1.13 -0.83
N ALA A 121 -7.60 0.02 -1.46
CA ALA A 121 -6.48 0.92 -1.15
C ALA A 121 -6.76 1.89 0.01
N TRP A 122 -8.04 2.06 0.40
CA TRP A 122 -8.45 3.13 1.31
C TRP A 122 -7.71 3.11 2.65
N ILE A 123 -7.61 1.93 3.27
CA ILE A 123 -6.99 1.79 4.60
C ILE A 123 -5.51 2.16 4.59
N ALA A 124 -4.79 1.97 3.50
CA ALA A 124 -3.36 2.27 3.40
C ALA A 124 -3.08 3.53 2.59
N SER A 125 -4.11 4.36 2.37
CA SER A 125 -4.03 5.56 1.55
C SER A 125 -3.32 6.74 2.22
N HIS A 126 -3.18 6.75 3.55
CA HIS A 126 -2.58 7.86 4.29
C HIS A 126 -1.09 7.64 4.57
N PRO A 127 -0.21 8.65 4.40
CA PRO A 127 1.25 8.52 4.52
C PRO A 127 1.76 8.07 5.89
N SER A 128 0.95 8.20 6.95
CA SER A 128 1.31 7.72 8.30
C SER A 128 1.02 6.23 8.52
N ILE A 129 0.67 5.46 7.48
CA ILE A 129 0.44 4.02 7.59
C ILE A 129 1.68 3.32 8.15
N ARG A 130 1.48 2.57 9.23
CA ARG A 130 2.46 1.67 9.84
C ARG A 130 1.80 0.29 9.87
N PRO A 131 1.95 -0.52 8.82
CA PRO A 131 1.25 -1.79 8.74
C PRO A 131 2.00 -2.87 9.53
N CYS A 132 1.26 -3.77 10.14
CA CYS A 132 1.76 -5.09 10.55
C CYS A 132 1.08 -6.17 9.73
N ASP A 133 1.71 -7.34 9.62
CA ASP A 133 1.06 -8.51 9.07
C ASP A 133 1.51 -9.84 9.68
N LEU A 134 0.76 -10.90 9.36
CA LEU A 134 0.99 -12.28 9.85
C LEU A 134 1.72 -13.17 8.83
N ALA A 135 2.01 -12.67 7.63
CA ALA A 135 2.49 -13.48 6.51
C ALA A 135 3.98 -13.87 6.53
N GLN A 136 4.65 -14.11 7.68
CA GLN A 136 6.11 -14.33 7.87
C GLN A 136 6.90 -14.82 6.63
N ASN A 137 7.22 -13.92 5.70
CA ASN A 137 7.92 -14.18 4.42
C ASN A 137 7.23 -15.10 3.41
N VAL A 138 5.94 -15.41 3.57
CA VAL A 138 5.13 -16.14 2.61
C VAL A 138 4.32 -15.15 1.79
N THR A 139 4.44 -15.21 0.46
CA THR A 139 3.50 -14.48 -0.41
C THR A 139 2.32 -15.36 -0.71
N PHE A 140 1.12 -14.95 -0.31
CA PHE A 140 -0.08 -15.73 -0.58
C PHE A 140 -0.64 -15.38 -1.96
N ILE A 141 -0.07 -15.97 -3.02
CA ILE A 141 -0.51 -15.74 -4.40
C ILE A 141 -1.33 -16.93 -4.88
N ALA A 142 -2.60 -16.69 -5.21
CA ALA A 142 -3.45 -17.67 -5.89
C ALA A 142 -2.88 -18.01 -7.29
N PRO A 143 -2.95 -19.26 -7.77
CA PRO A 143 -3.84 -20.34 -7.28
C PRO A 143 -3.16 -21.40 -6.38
N TYR A 144 -1.85 -21.37 -6.16
CA TYR A 144 -1.12 -22.45 -5.46
C TYR A 144 -1.12 -22.32 -3.93
N VAL A 145 -2.24 -21.88 -3.38
CA VAL A 145 -2.36 -21.61 -1.95
C VAL A 145 -2.84 -22.85 -1.21
N ASP A 146 -1.96 -23.41 -0.37
CA ASP A 146 -2.36 -24.37 0.66
C ASP A 146 -2.97 -23.62 1.85
N PHE A 147 -4.30 -23.55 1.88
CA PHE A 147 -5.05 -22.86 2.93
C PHE A 147 -4.87 -23.45 4.32
N ASN A 148 -4.61 -24.75 4.46
CA ASN A 148 -4.34 -25.34 5.76
C ASN A 148 -3.01 -24.81 6.29
N ARG A 149 -2.00 -24.76 5.42
CA ARG A 149 -0.71 -24.16 5.75
C ARG A 149 -0.82 -22.68 6.11
N ILE A 150 -1.65 -21.91 5.41
CA ILE A 150 -1.87 -20.50 5.79
C ILE A 150 -2.52 -20.41 7.17
N MET A 151 -3.55 -21.21 7.46
CA MET A 151 -4.22 -21.17 8.76
C MET A 151 -3.26 -21.55 9.90
N GLU A 152 -2.41 -22.57 9.71
CA GLU A 152 -1.35 -22.90 10.66
C GLU A 152 -0.41 -21.71 10.90
N LEU A 153 0.03 -21.05 9.83
CA LEU A 153 0.89 -19.86 9.91
C LEU A 153 0.21 -18.73 10.66
N VAL A 154 -1.02 -18.37 10.30
CA VAL A 154 -1.84 -17.35 11.00
C VAL A 154 -1.96 -17.68 12.48
N ASN A 155 -2.11 -18.97 12.82
CA ASN A 155 -2.24 -19.40 14.20
C ASN A 155 -0.93 -19.32 15.00
N ALA A 156 0.18 -19.69 14.39
CA ALA A 156 1.50 -19.70 15.04
C ALA A 156 2.18 -18.31 15.05
N THR A 157 1.75 -17.40 14.18
CA THR A 157 2.48 -16.16 13.90
C THR A 157 2.04 -14.99 14.77
N LYS A 158 3.03 -14.22 15.23
CA LYS A 158 2.83 -12.88 15.78
C LYS A 158 2.86 -11.84 14.68
N ALA A 159 1.98 -10.85 14.79
CA ALA A 159 2.00 -9.70 13.90
C ALA A 159 3.28 -8.89 14.10
N GLU A 160 3.95 -8.59 13.00
CA GLU A 160 5.18 -7.79 12.98
C GLU A 160 5.10 -6.71 11.90
N PRO A 161 5.89 -5.62 12.03
CA PRO A 161 5.91 -4.54 11.05
C PRO A 161 6.13 -5.06 9.62
N ALA A 162 5.35 -4.52 8.69
CA ALA A 162 5.34 -4.84 7.28
C ALA A 162 5.66 -3.59 6.44
N PRO A 163 5.99 -3.72 5.14
CA PRO A 163 6.25 -4.96 4.39
C PRO A 163 7.55 -5.66 4.80
N ARG A 164 7.53 -7.00 4.85
CA ARG A 164 8.69 -7.83 5.24
C ARG A 164 9.35 -8.55 4.07
N ILE A 165 8.56 -8.87 3.04
CA ILE A 165 9.07 -9.46 1.81
C ILE A 165 9.76 -8.34 1.05
N ALA A 166 11.08 -8.43 0.96
CA ALA A 166 11.85 -7.50 0.16
C ALA A 166 11.40 -7.58 -1.31
N PRO A 167 11.45 -6.47 -2.07
CA PRO A 167 10.92 -6.44 -3.43
C PRO A 167 11.58 -7.45 -4.38
N ASP A 168 12.80 -7.88 -4.09
CA ASP A 168 13.58 -8.91 -4.78
C ASP A 168 13.29 -10.34 -4.32
N GLN A 169 12.74 -10.52 -3.11
CA GLN A 169 12.47 -11.83 -2.51
C GLN A 169 11.08 -12.39 -2.82
N GLY A 170 10.13 -11.57 -3.24
CA GLY A 170 8.85 -12.07 -3.75
C GLY A 170 8.93 -12.27 -5.26
N GLU A 171 8.80 -13.51 -5.75
CA GLU A 171 8.88 -13.84 -7.17
C GLU A 171 7.94 -13.00 -8.06
N TRP A 172 6.79 -12.62 -7.53
CA TRP A 172 5.81 -11.75 -8.18
C TRP A 172 6.23 -10.27 -8.23
N TYR A 173 6.96 -9.81 -7.22
CA TYR A 173 7.54 -8.46 -7.16
C TYR A 173 8.78 -8.37 -8.05
N ARG A 174 9.65 -9.39 -7.98
CA ARG A 174 10.92 -9.50 -8.70
C ARG A 174 10.77 -9.34 -10.21
N ARG A 175 9.91 -10.12 -10.88
CA ARG A 175 9.74 -10.03 -12.34
C ARG A 175 9.33 -8.63 -12.82
N LYS A 176 8.49 -7.92 -12.07
CA LYS A 176 7.99 -6.59 -12.45
C LYS A 176 8.93 -5.47 -12.08
N ILE A 177 9.61 -5.60 -10.94
CA ILE A 177 10.63 -4.64 -10.50
C ILE A 177 11.89 -4.77 -11.36
N GLU A 178 12.33 -5.98 -11.71
CA GLU A 178 13.44 -6.21 -12.65
C GLU A 178 13.11 -5.70 -14.05
N GLU A 179 11.88 -5.86 -14.58
CA GLU A 179 11.48 -5.28 -15.86
C GLU A 179 11.58 -3.74 -15.85
N VAL A 180 11.20 -3.10 -14.74
CA VAL A 180 11.29 -1.64 -14.56
C VAL A 180 12.73 -1.17 -14.29
N GLN A 181 13.52 -1.95 -13.54
CA GLN A 181 14.92 -1.68 -13.23
C GLN A 181 15.85 -1.95 -14.42
N ASN A 182 15.56 -2.94 -15.26
CA ASN A 182 16.33 -3.21 -16.48
C ASN A 182 16.02 -2.20 -17.59
N ALA A 183 14.83 -1.60 -17.57
CA ALA A 183 14.52 -0.39 -18.34
C ALA A 183 15.29 0.86 -17.84
N ALA A 184 16.02 0.75 -16.72
CA ALA A 184 16.70 1.85 -16.02
C ALA A 184 18.23 1.86 -16.19
N LYS A 185 18.74 1.64 -17.41
CA LYS A 185 20.13 2.00 -17.77
C LYS A 185 20.38 3.53 -17.86
N GLN A 186 19.55 4.35 -17.20
CA GLN A 186 19.64 5.81 -17.17
C GLN A 186 19.66 6.32 -15.72
N PRO A 187 20.31 7.47 -15.44
CA PRO A 187 20.33 8.09 -14.10
C PRO A 187 18.93 8.28 -13.51
N ALA A 188 18.77 8.18 -12.18
CA ALA A 188 17.48 8.27 -11.49
C ALA A 188 16.67 9.56 -11.81
N LEU A 189 17.36 10.63 -12.16
CA LEU A 189 16.83 11.97 -12.43
C LEU A 189 16.46 12.23 -13.90
N GLN A 190 16.78 11.32 -14.82
CA GLN A 190 16.43 11.42 -16.25
C GLN A 190 15.28 10.47 -16.64
N ARG A 191 14.72 9.74 -15.66
CA ARG A 191 13.69 8.73 -15.88
C ARG A 191 12.30 9.35 -15.68
N PRO A 192 11.36 9.19 -16.63
CA PRO A 192 9.95 9.39 -16.34
C PRO A 192 9.54 8.56 -15.11
N HIS A 193 8.76 9.16 -14.21
CA HIS A 193 8.41 8.58 -12.92
C HIS A 193 7.49 7.37 -13.07
N GLU A 194 7.87 6.21 -12.54
CA GLU A 194 7.00 5.03 -12.57
C GLU A 194 5.88 5.16 -11.52
N TYR A 195 4.63 5.26 -12.00
CA TYR A 195 3.44 5.53 -11.19
C TYR A 195 3.10 4.41 -10.20
N PHE A 196 3.40 3.16 -10.52
CA PHE A 196 3.06 2.04 -9.63
C PHE A 196 4.12 1.79 -8.54
N LEU A 197 5.24 2.50 -8.58
CA LEU A 197 6.32 2.40 -7.60
C LEU A 197 6.32 3.62 -6.66
N LEU A 198 7.45 3.84 -5.97
CA LEU A 198 7.61 4.90 -4.97
C LEU A 198 7.14 6.28 -5.46
N PRO A 199 7.55 6.78 -6.63
CA PRO A 199 7.18 8.13 -7.06
C PRO A 199 5.66 8.33 -7.12
N GLY A 200 4.94 7.36 -7.70
CA GLY A 200 3.48 7.44 -7.76
C GLY A 200 2.81 7.21 -6.41
N THR A 201 3.39 6.44 -5.50
CA THR A 201 2.88 6.31 -4.12
C THR A 201 3.03 7.64 -3.36
N LEU A 202 4.17 8.31 -3.49
CA LEU A 202 4.37 9.65 -2.91
C LEU A 202 3.40 10.67 -3.51
N TYR A 203 3.22 10.64 -4.83
CA TYR A 203 2.25 11.49 -5.52
C TYR A 203 0.82 11.24 -5.03
N ARG A 204 0.41 9.98 -4.83
CA ARG A 204 -0.90 9.63 -4.25
C ARG A 204 -1.04 10.19 -2.84
N PHE A 205 -0.08 9.95 -1.94
CA PHE A 205 -0.14 10.45 -0.57
C PHE A 205 -0.25 11.97 -0.52
N TYR A 206 0.55 12.66 -1.32
CA TYR A 206 0.49 14.11 -1.40
C TYR A 206 -0.82 14.62 -2.00
N SER A 207 -1.30 14.05 -3.11
CA SER A 207 -2.56 14.47 -3.74
C SER A 207 -3.78 14.23 -2.86
N LEU A 208 -3.76 13.15 -2.09
CA LEU A 208 -4.84 12.79 -1.18
C LEU A 208 -4.85 13.68 0.07
N TYR A 209 -3.68 13.86 0.72
CA TYR A 209 -3.58 14.40 2.08
C TYR A 209 -2.67 15.62 2.24
N GLY A 210 -1.98 16.06 1.18
CA GLY A 210 -1.02 17.17 1.22
C GLY A 210 0.22 16.87 2.07
N ARG A 211 0.55 15.58 2.25
CA ARG A 211 1.58 15.11 3.18
C ARG A 211 2.43 14.01 2.56
N PHE A 212 3.71 14.00 2.90
CA PHE A 212 4.62 12.90 2.63
C PHE A 212 4.73 11.95 3.83
N PRO A 213 5.22 10.72 3.62
CA PRO A 213 5.51 9.79 4.71
C PRO A 213 6.53 10.38 5.70
N PRO A 214 6.40 10.08 7.01
CA PRO A 214 7.40 10.49 8.00
C PRO A 214 8.75 9.85 7.72
N HIS A 215 9.84 10.42 8.25
CA HIS A 215 11.22 9.98 7.97
C HIS A 215 11.50 8.51 8.33
N ASP A 216 10.81 7.99 9.34
CA ASP A 216 10.92 6.62 9.83
C ASP A 216 9.98 5.63 9.10
N SER A 217 9.22 6.10 8.11
CA SER A 217 8.31 5.26 7.33
C SER A 217 9.03 4.11 6.65
N TRP A 218 8.39 2.93 6.67
CA TRP A 218 8.84 1.71 5.99
C TRP A 218 9.14 1.95 4.51
N ILE A 219 8.44 2.90 3.89
CA ILE A 219 8.48 3.14 2.45
C ILE A 219 9.88 3.51 1.95
N TRP A 220 10.63 4.27 2.76
CA TRP A 220 11.98 4.73 2.41
C TRP A 220 13.02 3.61 2.42
N LYS A 221 12.78 2.58 3.24
CA LYS A 221 13.65 1.41 3.35
C LYS A 221 13.26 0.31 2.37
N TRP A 222 11.97 0.19 2.08
CA TRP A 222 11.45 -0.92 1.26
C TRP A 222 11.61 -0.68 -0.24
N PHE A 223 11.35 0.53 -0.74
CA PHE A 223 11.47 0.81 -2.16
C PHE A 223 12.93 1.03 -2.59
N PRO A 224 13.31 0.59 -3.79
CA PRO A 224 14.58 0.98 -4.40
C PRO A 224 14.71 2.50 -4.47
N HIS A 225 15.91 3.03 -4.19
CA HIS A 225 16.20 4.47 -4.13
C HIS A 225 15.34 5.25 -3.11
N GLY A 226 14.68 4.58 -2.16
CA GLY A 226 13.81 5.25 -1.18
C GLY A 226 14.53 6.31 -0.34
N MET A 227 15.80 6.09 -0.01
CA MET A 227 16.60 7.09 0.71
C MET A 227 16.91 8.34 -0.11
N GLU A 228 17.14 8.20 -1.43
CA GLU A 228 17.35 9.34 -2.33
C GLU A 228 16.07 10.19 -2.42
N TRP A 229 14.91 9.52 -2.57
CA TRP A 229 13.60 10.19 -2.55
C TRP A 229 13.32 10.89 -1.22
N ARG A 230 13.68 10.26 -0.10
CA ARG A 230 13.52 10.86 1.24
C ARG A 230 14.29 12.17 1.35
N LEU A 231 15.57 12.19 0.97
CA LEU A 231 16.41 13.40 1.00
C LEU A 231 15.85 14.50 0.11
N LYS A 232 15.37 14.15 -1.09
CA LYS A 232 14.74 15.12 -2.01
C LYS A 232 13.47 15.73 -1.41
N VAL A 233 12.61 14.91 -0.80
CA VAL A 233 11.41 15.38 -0.10
C VAL A 233 11.76 16.30 1.07
N GLU A 234 12.81 15.99 1.84
CA GLU A 234 13.29 16.84 2.93
C GLU A 234 13.77 18.20 2.43
N GLU A 235 14.58 18.22 1.38
CA GLU A 235 15.06 19.45 0.74
C GLU A 235 13.87 20.32 0.29
N MET A 236 12.85 19.73 -0.33
CA MET A 236 11.64 20.45 -0.75
C MET A 236 10.83 21.02 0.41
N ILE A 237 10.71 20.28 1.51
CA ILE A 237 9.94 20.73 2.68
C ILE A 237 10.64 21.92 3.34
N ASN A 238 11.98 21.90 3.37
CA ASN A 238 12.81 22.90 4.01
C ASN A 238 12.98 24.18 3.18
N ASP A 239 12.86 24.10 1.85
CA ASP A 239 12.85 25.29 1.00
C ASP A 239 11.46 25.94 0.98
N ALA A 240 11.26 26.92 1.87
CA ALA A 240 9.99 27.59 2.13
C ALA A 240 9.45 28.43 0.97
N THR A 241 10.22 28.64 -0.11
CA THR A 241 9.97 29.73 -1.05
C THR A 241 8.95 29.41 -2.15
N THR A 242 8.62 28.14 -2.41
CA THR A 242 7.60 27.76 -3.42
C THR A 242 7.08 26.35 -3.15
N ARG A 243 6.30 26.20 -2.07
CA ARG A 243 5.80 24.89 -1.61
C ARG A 243 4.88 24.19 -2.63
N GLN A 244 4.28 24.92 -3.55
CA GLN A 244 3.27 24.41 -4.50
C GLN A 244 3.80 24.30 -5.94
N GLU A 245 4.67 25.23 -6.37
CA GLU A 245 5.27 25.22 -7.71
C GLU A 245 6.35 24.13 -7.86
N ARG A 246 7.14 23.82 -6.82
CA ARG A 246 8.20 22.80 -6.91
C ARG A 246 7.74 21.34 -6.74
N LEU A 247 6.54 21.12 -6.24
CA LEU A 247 5.96 19.77 -6.29
C LEU A 247 5.70 19.34 -7.72
N GLU A 248 5.40 20.31 -8.59
CA GLU A 248 5.35 20.11 -10.02
C GLU A 248 6.74 19.76 -10.60
N ASP A 249 7.81 20.40 -10.18
CA ASP A 249 9.15 20.13 -10.75
C ASP A 249 9.85 18.85 -10.22
N VAL A 250 9.38 18.29 -9.09
CA VAL A 250 10.03 17.14 -8.44
C VAL A 250 9.26 15.84 -8.60
N LEU A 251 7.93 15.89 -8.57
CA LEU A 251 7.08 14.74 -8.88
C LEU A 251 6.70 14.69 -10.36
N TRP A 252 7.06 15.69 -11.17
CA TRP A 252 6.71 15.77 -12.57
C TRP A 252 7.86 16.07 -13.50
#